data_AF-A0A183H3I3-F1
#
_entry.id   AF-A0A183H3I3-F1
#
_cell.length_a   1.000
_cell.length_b   1.000
_cell.length_c   1.000
_cell.angle_alpha   90.00
_cell.angle_beta   90.00
_cell.angle_gamma   90.00
#
_symmetry.space_group_name_H-M   'P 1'
#
loop_
_entity.id
_entity.type
_entity.pdbx_description
1 polymer ?
#
loop_
_entity_poly.entity_id
_entity_poly.type
_entity_poly.pdbx_seq_one_letter_code
_entity_poly.pdbx_strand_id
1 'polypeptide(L)'
;MRQWLQHLLLGDQIIQEDNLAICQHLFAKDYADTETGIMKGGFLALHDGSKFSCREQQFVELLPKTGGASLRIPRPTIDQFPSLIIVRVLWLSNSKIFKNRQTSDGRWTVVGEVYGVAIKHIPLKSSKSGSIPEQIIFKKMAENGKNDDFFGFFISYQINKTVDQIQLGVWDDEEGWKPTKETNCLLRRVGPNNILFTCSRMFFIRNVNENIKYFAAMQNTPCEEL
;
A
#
# COMPACT_ATOMS: atom_id res chain seq x y z
N MET A 1 -9.47 8.69 16.68
CA MET A 1 -8.27 7.84 16.50
C MET A 1 -7.78 7.80 15.05
N ARG A 2 -8.60 7.46 14.03
CA ARG A 2 -8.14 7.47 12.62
C ARG A 2 -7.64 8.83 12.11
N GLN A 3 -8.34 9.93 12.39
CA GLN A 3 -7.86 11.28 12.09
C GLN A 3 -6.58 11.62 12.88
N TRP A 4 -6.43 11.10 14.10
CA TRP A 4 -5.21 11.27 14.88
C TRP A 4 -4.02 10.49 14.29
N LEU A 5 -4.26 9.32 13.70
CA LEU A 5 -3.25 8.55 12.94
C LEU A 5 -2.80 9.28 11.66
N GLN A 6 -3.63 10.17 11.09
CA GLN A 6 -3.20 11.02 9.98
C GLN A 6 -2.19 12.11 10.44
N HIS A 7 -2.26 12.52 11.72
CA HIS A 7 -1.43 13.57 12.31
C HIS A 7 -0.17 13.05 13.02
N LEU A 8 -0.20 11.82 13.55
CA LEU A 8 0.99 11.09 13.95
C LEU A 8 1.81 10.85 12.67
N LEU A 9 2.90 11.61 12.42
CA LEU A 9 4.04 11.21 11.56
C LEU A 9 4.99 12.40 11.24
N LEU A 10 6.04 12.55 12.06
CA LEU A 10 7.32 13.20 11.70
C LEU A 10 8.47 12.48 12.42
N GLY A 11 9.09 11.47 11.80
CA GLY A 11 10.31 10.82 12.33
C GLY A 11 10.64 9.46 11.72
N ASP A 12 11.92 9.12 11.57
CA ASP A 12 12.41 7.91 10.89
C ASP A 12 12.37 6.62 11.75
N GLN A 13 11.87 6.72 12.98
CA GLN A 13 11.76 5.59 13.89
C GLN A 13 10.47 4.81 13.65
N ILE A 14 10.56 3.48 13.74
CA ILE A 14 9.37 2.63 13.75
C ILE A 14 8.66 2.84 15.09
N ILE A 15 7.40 3.25 15.04
CA ILE A 15 6.52 3.28 16.22
C ILE A 15 5.78 1.94 16.21
N GLN A 16 5.99 1.09 17.22
CA GLN A 16 5.31 -0.19 17.34
C GLN A 16 4.68 -0.32 18.72
N GLU A 17 3.38 -0.61 18.71
CA GLU A 17 2.52 -0.92 19.85
C GLU A 17 1.86 -2.28 19.59
N ASP A 18 1.20 -2.86 20.59
CA ASP A 18 0.60 -4.20 20.52
C ASP A 18 -0.33 -4.43 19.32
N ASN A 19 -0.99 -3.37 18.83
CA ASN A 19 -1.99 -3.47 17.75
C ASN A 19 -1.73 -2.54 16.57
N LEU A 20 -0.57 -1.87 16.55
CA LEU A 20 -0.27 -0.78 15.62
C LEU A 20 1.22 -0.75 15.37
N ALA A 21 1.62 -0.65 14.10
CA ALA A 21 2.98 -0.30 13.76
C ALA A 21 3.02 0.70 12.63
N ILE A 22 3.97 1.62 12.68
CA ILE A 22 4.13 2.69 11.71
C ILE A 22 5.59 2.77 11.32
N CYS A 23 5.84 2.93 10.03
CA CYS A 23 7.15 3.31 9.56
C CYS A 23 7.07 4.32 8.41
N GLN A 24 8.17 5.03 8.19
CA GLN A 24 8.34 5.90 7.04
C GLN A 24 9.71 5.69 6.41
N HIS A 25 9.80 5.98 5.12
CA HIS A 25 11.06 6.00 4.41
C HIS A 25 11.08 7.13 3.38
N LEU A 26 12.18 7.89 3.39
CA LEU A 26 12.43 8.96 2.45
C LEU A 26 13.19 8.42 1.24
N PHE A 27 12.55 8.47 0.07
CA PHE A 27 13.18 8.21 -1.21
C PHE A 27 13.67 9.54 -1.80
N ALA A 28 14.98 9.69 -1.88
CA ALA A 28 15.61 10.72 -2.69
C ALA A 28 15.77 10.21 -4.12
N LYS A 29 15.43 11.07 -5.10
CA LYS A 29 15.85 10.87 -6.49
C LYS A 29 17.27 11.42 -6.58
N ASP A 30 18.24 10.58 -6.96
CA ASP A 30 19.61 11.05 -7.14
C ASP A 30 19.59 12.11 -8.23
N TYR A 31 19.87 13.36 -7.84
CA TYR A 31 20.07 14.47 -8.78
C TYR A 31 21.48 14.45 -9.38
N ALA A 32 22.32 13.51 -8.96
CA ALA A 32 23.70 13.36 -9.43
C ALA A 32 23.84 12.05 -10.20
N ASP A 33 24.34 12.16 -11.44
CA ASP A 33 24.94 11.08 -12.22
C ASP A 33 26.18 10.53 -11.51
N THR A 34 26.02 9.92 -10.33
CA THR A 34 27.11 9.19 -9.69
C THR A 34 27.18 7.79 -10.26
N GLU A 35 28.24 7.56 -11.04
CA GLU A 35 28.61 6.39 -11.85
C GLU A 35 28.80 5.05 -11.11
N THR A 36 28.10 4.80 -10.00
CA THR A 36 28.08 3.47 -9.38
C THR A 36 26.64 3.04 -9.20
N GLY A 37 26.17 2.19 -10.11
CA GLY A 37 24.86 1.55 -10.09
C GLY A 37 24.66 0.67 -8.86
N ILE A 38 24.48 1.27 -7.69
CA ILE A 38 23.83 0.61 -6.57
C ILE A 38 22.42 0.34 -7.07
N MET A 39 22.11 -0.93 -7.36
CA MET A 39 20.76 -1.35 -7.74
C MET A 39 19.79 -0.83 -6.68
N LYS A 40 19.03 0.22 -7.02
CA LYS A 40 18.07 0.83 -6.09
C LYS A 40 16.93 -0.12 -5.89
N GLY A 41 16.63 -0.40 -4.63
CA GLY A 41 15.54 -1.29 -4.26
C GLY A 41 14.20 -0.58 -4.28
N GLY A 42 13.13 -1.38 -4.36
CA GLY A 42 11.83 -0.85 -4.00
C GLY A 42 11.65 -0.83 -2.48
N PHE A 43 10.42 -0.64 -2.04
CA PHE A 43 10.09 -0.56 -0.63
C PHE A 43 9.41 -1.84 -0.15
N LEU A 44 9.83 -2.35 1.01
CA LEU A 44 9.14 -3.43 1.72
C LEU A 44 8.74 -2.93 3.10
N ALA A 45 7.46 -3.14 3.46
CA ALA A 45 6.99 -3.17 4.83
C ALA A 45 6.45 -4.57 5.13
N LEU A 46 6.85 -5.15 6.25
CA LEU A 46 6.58 -6.54 6.61
C LEU A 46 6.27 -6.64 8.10
N HIS A 47 5.18 -7.31 8.42
CA HIS A 47 4.93 -7.86 9.75
C HIS A 47 5.24 -9.36 9.72
N ASP A 48 6.25 -9.82 10.47
CA ASP A 48 6.67 -11.23 10.47
C ASP A 48 5.88 -12.12 11.46
N GLY A 49 4.84 -11.55 12.09
CA GLY A 49 4.07 -12.19 13.16
C GLY A 49 4.51 -11.76 14.57
N SER A 50 5.70 -11.16 14.70
CA SER A 50 6.23 -10.69 15.99
C SER A 50 6.71 -9.23 15.94
N LYS A 51 7.28 -8.83 14.80
CA LYS A 51 7.89 -7.51 14.61
C LYS A 51 7.45 -6.92 13.29
N PHE A 52 7.28 -5.60 13.31
CA PHE A 52 7.10 -4.83 12.11
C PHE A 52 8.44 -4.27 11.64
N SER A 53 8.70 -4.34 10.35
CA SER A 53 9.91 -3.80 9.73
C SER A 53 9.58 -3.13 8.42
N CYS A 54 10.31 -2.09 8.06
CA CYS A 54 10.31 -1.62 6.69
C CYS A 54 11.68 -1.10 6.27
N ARG A 55 11.97 -1.26 4.99
CA ARG A 55 13.30 -1.00 4.42
C ARG A 55 13.23 -0.90 2.90
N GLU A 56 14.25 -0.29 2.33
CA GLU A 56 14.55 -0.45 0.91
C GLU A 56 15.04 -1.89 0.66
N GLN A 57 14.56 -2.52 -0.42
CA GLN A 57 14.90 -3.89 -0.79
C GLN A 57 15.01 -4.03 -2.30
N GLN A 58 16.16 -4.53 -2.77
CA GLN A 58 16.50 -4.68 -4.19
C GLN A 58 15.48 -5.52 -4.97
N PHE A 59 15.03 -6.63 -4.38
CA PHE A 59 14.05 -7.54 -4.99
C PHE A 59 12.76 -7.54 -4.18
N VAL A 60 11.76 -6.83 -4.69
CA VAL A 60 10.48 -6.63 -4.00
C VAL A 60 9.43 -7.68 -4.38
N GLU A 61 9.62 -8.47 -5.43
CA GLU A 61 8.62 -9.47 -5.86
C GLU A 61 8.49 -10.68 -4.91
N LEU A 62 9.54 -10.94 -4.12
CA LEU A 62 9.59 -12.12 -3.26
C LEU A 62 8.64 -11.95 -2.08
N LEU A 63 7.67 -12.86 -1.98
CA LEU A 63 6.86 -13.00 -0.76
C LEU A 63 7.78 -13.26 0.43
N PRO A 64 7.43 -12.74 1.62
CA PRO A 64 8.21 -13.00 2.81
C PRO A 64 8.30 -14.50 3.05
N LYS A 65 9.54 -15.02 3.18
CA LYS A 65 9.80 -16.44 3.49
C LYS A 65 9.12 -16.89 4.79
N THR A 66 8.92 -15.95 5.71
CA THR A 66 8.25 -16.16 7.01
C THR A 66 6.73 -16.29 6.87
N GLY A 67 6.17 -16.05 5.68
CA GLY A 67 4.73 -16.11 5.44
C GLY A 67 3.95 -14.94 6.05
N GLY A 68 4.60 -13.92 6.60
CA GLY A 68 3.93 -12.76 7.18
C GLY A 68 3.18 -11.88 6.18
N ALA A 69 2.32 -10.98 6.68
CA ALA A 69 1.68 -9.98 5.83
C ALA A 69 2.71 -8.93 5.40
N SER A 70 2.61 -8.43 4.18
CA SER A 70 3.57 -7.45 3.66
C SER A 70 2.97 -6.50 2.65
N LEU A 71 3.48 -5.28 2.62
CA LEU A 71 3.26 -4.30 1.55
C LEU A 71 4.58 -4.06 0.83
N ARG A 72 4.53 -4.07 -0.50
CA ARG A 72 5.70 -3.96 -1.36
C ARG A 72 5.43 -2.98 -2.47
N ILE A 73 6.31 -1.99 -2.63
CA ILE A 73 6.19 -0.97 -3.69
C ILE A 73 7.43 -1.05 -4.57
N PRO A 74 7.31 -1.48 -5.83
CA PRO A 74 8.43 -1.55 -6.76
C PRO A 74 9.12 -0.20 -6.95
N ARG A 75 10.45 -0.26 -7.12
CA ARG A 75 11.24 0.94 -7.43
C ARG A 75 10.71 1.69 -8.66
N PRO A 76 10.29 1.03 -9.76
CA PRO A 76 9.67 1.73 -10.87
C PRO A 76 8.47 2.58 -10.45
N THR A 77 7.60 2.12 -9.56
CA THR A 77 6.44 2.90 -9.07
C THR A 77 6.89 4.13 -8.29
N ILE A 78 7.91 3.98 -7.45
CA ILE A 78 8.52 5.06 -6.67
C ILE A 78 9.18 6.09 -7.59
N ASP A 79 9.91 5.65 -8.63
CA ASP A 79 10.63 6.54 -9.55
C ASP A 79 9.74 7.39 -10.46
N GLN A 80 8.45 7.08 -10.53
CA GLN A 80 7.51 7.93 -11.24
C GLN A 80 7.41 9.30 -10.61
N PHE A 81 7.50 9.41 -9.28
CA PHE A 81 7.37 10.70 -8.63
C PHE A 81 8.58 11.60 -8.98
N PRO A 82 8.35 12.89 -9.26
CA PRO A 82 9.37 13.73 -9.87
C PRO A 82 10.42 14.27 -8.89
N SER A 83 10.23 14.12 -7.57
CA SER A 83 11.13 14.67 -6.55
C SER A 83 11.30 13.77 -5.31
N LEU A 84 11.65 14.36 -4.15
CA LEU A 84 11.71 13.65 -2.87
C LEU A 84 10.33 13.12 -2.50
N ILE A 85 10.28 11.87 -2.04
CA ILE A 85 9.03 11.18 -1.73
C ILE A 85 9.18 10.51 -0.38
N ILE A 86 8.21 10.72 0.51
CA ILE A 86 8.12 9.97 1.76
C ILE A 86 7.03 8.93 1.59
N VAL A 87 7.41 7.66 1.67
CA VAL A 87 6.47 6.54 1.78
C VAL A 87 6.21 6.30 3.26
N ARG A 88 4.94 6.24 3.64
CA ARG A 88 4.49 5.95 5.01
C ARG A 88 3.63 4.72 4.97
N VAL A 89 3.94 3.76 5.83
CA VAL A 89 3.14 2.55 5.98
C VAL A 89 2.74 2.36 7.42
N LEU A 90 1.45 2.11 7.59
CA LEU A 90 0.78 1.80 8.82
C LEU A 90 0.36 0.33 8.74
N TRP A 91 0.57 -0.40 9.81
CA TRP A 91 0.04 -1.74 10.02
C TRP A 91 -0.85 -1.74 11.26
N LEU A 92 -1.96 -2.46 11.17
CA LEU A 92 -2.94 -2.60 12.24
C LEU A 92 -3.27 -4.08 12.40
N SER A 93 -3.09 -4.62 13.60
CA SER A 93 -3.41 -6.02 13.90
C SER A 93 -4.92 -6.30 13.84
N ASN A 94 -5.74 -5.25 14.03
CA ASN A 94 -7.19 -5.34 14.01
C ASN A 94 -7.81 -4.12 13.32
N SER A 95 -9.04 -4.31 12.83
CA SER A 95 -9.79 -3.26 12.15
C SER A 95 -10.81 -2.57 13.07
N LYS A 96 -10.62 -2.54 14.40
CA LYS A 96 -11.57 -1.90 15.33
C LYS A 96 -11.58 -0.38 15.23
N ILE A 97 -10.56 0.21 14.61
CA ILE A 97 -10.52 1.67 14.36
C ILE A 97 -11.48 2.11 13.26
N PHE A 98 -12.04 1.17 12.50
CA PHE A 98 -13.01 1.40 11.44
C PHE A 98 -14.43 1.23 11.99
N LYS A 99 -15.37 2.02 11.49
CA LYS A 99 -16.76 2.01 11.97
C LYS A 99 -17.42 0.63 11.78
N ASN A 100 -17.05 -0.08 10.72
CA ASN A 100 -17.49 -1.43 10.44
C ASN A 100 -16.33 -2.26 9.88
N ARG A 101 -16.50 -3.58 9.87
CA ARG A 101 -15.61 -4.53 9.18
C ARG A 101 -16.20 -5.03 7.86
N GLN A 102 -17.42 -4.62 7.55
CA GLN A 102 -18.21 -5.14 6.44
C GLN A 102 -18.49 -4.07 5.41
N THR A 103 -18.70 -4.47 4.15
CA THR A 103 -19.34 -3.62 3.16
C THR A 103 -20.74 -3.20 3.61
N SER A 104 -21.25 -2.10 3.07
CA SER A 104 -22.61 -1.61 3.35
C SER A 104 -23.71 -2.62 3.01
N ASP A 105 -23.46 -3.50 2.03
CA ASP A 105 -24.36 -4.59 1.65
C ASP A 105 -24.14 -5.89 2.45
N GLY A 106 -23.22 -5.90 3.42
CA GLY A 106 -22.92 -7.03 4.29
C GLY A 106 -22.18 -8.21 3.63
N ARG A 107 -22.02 -8.21 2.30
CA ARG A 107 -21.49 -9.35 1.54
C ARG A 107 -20.01 -9.60 1.74
N TRP A 108 -19.22 -8.59 2.09
CA TRP A 108 -17.78 -8.73 2.25
C TRP A 108 -17.34 -8.30 3.63
N THR A 109 -16.52 -9.12 4.28
CA THR A 109 -15.98 -8.87 5.62
C THR A 109 -14.45 -8.81 5.59
N VAL A 110 -13.86 -7.79 6.21
CA VAL A 110 -12.42 -7.66 6.42
C VAL A 110 -11.91 -8.81 7.30
N VAL A 111 -10.94 -9.55 6.77
CA VAL A 111 -10.28 -10.66 7.45
C VAL A 111 -8.82 -10.31 7.77
N GLY A 112 -8.48 -10.42 9.05
CA GLY A 112 -7.11 -10.20 9.53
C GLY A 112 -6.72 -8.73 9.68
N GLU A 113 -5.50 -8.44 9.25
CA GLU A 113 -4.77 -7.19 9.46
C GLU A 113 -5.14 -6.12 8.42
N VAL A 114 -4.83 -4.86 8.72
CA VAL A 114 -5.05 -3.72 7.81
C VAL A 114 -3.73 -2.98 7.57
N TYR A 115 -3.44 -2.68 6.31
CA TYR A 115 -2.32 -1.83 5.92
C TYR A 115 -2.81 -0.47 5.48
N GLY A 116 -2.31 0.59 6.10
CA GLY A 116 -2.43 1.97 5.64
C GLY A 116 -1.20 2.38 4.83
N VAL A 117 -1.40 3.09 3.72
CA VAL A 117 -0.32 3.61 2.87
C VAL A 117 -0.57 5.08 2.58
N ALA A 118 0.43 5.93 2.80
CA ALA A 118 0.44 7.31 2.32
C ALA A 118 1.74 7.61 1.62
N ILE A 119 1.67 8.46 0.59
CA ILE A 119 2.83 9.00 -0.10
C ILE A 119 2.75 10.51 -0.08
N LYS A 120 3.80 11.11 0.48
CA LYS A 120 3.98 12.56 0.45
C LYS A 120 5.06 12.92 -0.55
N HIS A 121 4.71 13.80 -1.48
CA HIS A 121 5.65 14.40 -2.41
C HIS A 121 6.22 15.69 -1.80
N ILE A 122 7.53 15.88 -1.86
CA ILE A 122 8.20 17.10 -1.39
C ILE A 122 8.84 17.77 -2.59
N PRO A 123 8.14 18.71 -3.25
CA PRO A 123 8.68 19.41 -4.41
C PRO A 123 9.98 20.13 -4.01
N LEU A 124 11.08 19.70 -4.62
CA LEU A 124 12.34 20.41 -4.54
C LEU A 124 12.23 21.67 -5.39
N LYS A 125 12.37 22.85 -4.76
CA LYS A 125 12.43 24.12 -5.49
C LYS A 125 13.67 24.12 -6.38
N SER A 126 13.50 23.79 -7.66
CA SER A 126 14.46 24.12 -8.71
C SER A 126 14.51 25.64 -8.83
N SER A 127 15.69 26.24 -8.71
CA SER A 127 15.90 27.67 -8.94
C SER A 127 15.80 28.06 -10.43
N LYS A 128 15.47 27.13 -11.33
CA LYS A 128 15.32 27.39 -12.77
C LYS A 128 14.07 26.77 -13.39
N SER A 129 13.31 27.66 -14.02
CA SER A 129 12.26 27.44 -15.04
C SER A 129 10.89 26.95 -14.58
N GLY A 130 9.86 27.49 -15.23
CA GLY A 130 8.44 27.42 -14.86
C GLY A 130 7.95 26.01 -14.54
N SER A 131 7.56 25.81 -13.29
CA SER A 131 7.03 24.55 -12.81
C SER A 131 5.68 24.26 -13.44
N ILE A 132 5.59 23.16 -14.20
CA ILE A 132 4.31 22.55 -14.57
C ILE A 132 3.60 22.15 -13.27
N PRO A 133 2.35 22.58 -13.03
CA PRO A 133 1.59 22.22 -11.84
C PRO A 133 1.59 20.71 -11.58
N GLU A 134 1.77 20.30 -10.32
CA GLU A 134 1.83 18.88 -9.91
C GLU A 134 0.63 18.07 -10.42
N GLN A 135 -0.56 18.68 -10.47
CA GLN A 135 -1.79 18.08 -11.03
C GLN A 135 -1.63 17.65 -12.49
N ILE A 136 -0.88 18.40 -13.31
CA ILE A 136 -0.60 18.06 -14.71
C ILE A 136 0.41 16.91 -14.79
N ILE A 137 1.36 16.83 -13.84
CA ILE A 137 2.33 15.73 -13.77
C ILE A 137 1.61 14.41 -13.41
N PHE A 138 0.76 14.43 -12.38
CA PHE A 138 -0.06 13.27 -12.00
C PHE A 138 -1.02 12.85 -13.11
N LYS A 139 -1.63 13.83 -13.80
CA LYS A 139 -2.50 13.56 -14.95
C LYS A 139 -1.74 12.93 -16.11
N LYS A 140 -0.54 13.41 -16.44
CA LYS A 140 0.33 12.80 -17.46
C LYS A 140 0.82 11.40 -17.08
N MET A 141 1.09 11.14 -15.80
CA MET A 141 1.44 9.79 -15.32
C MET A 141 0.27 8.82 -15.45
N ALA A 142 -0.94 9.30 -15.16
CA ALA A 142 -2.18 8.56 -15.34
C ALA A 142 -2.52 8.32 -16.83
N GLU A 143 -2.13 9.22 -17.73
CA GLU A 143 -2.34 9.09 -19.19
C GLU A 143 -1.29 8.18 -19.86
N ASN A 144 -0.05 8.14 -19.35
CA ASN A 144 1.04 7.32 -19.91
C ASN A 144 1.11 5.89 -19.35
N GLY A 145 0.36 5.57 -18.29
CA GLY A 145 0.30 4.22 -17.74
C GLY A 145 -0.61 3.33 -18.57
N LYS A 146 -0.08 2.29 -19.22
CA LYS A 146 -0.91 1.20 -19.74
C LYS A 146 -1.60 0.51 -18.56
N ASN A 147 -2.91 0.29 -18.67
CA ASN A 147 -3.73 -0.28 -17.60
C ASN A 147 -3.33 -1.72 -17.20
N ASP A 148 -2.54 -2.38 -18.07
CA ASP A 148 -2.09 -3.76 -17.92
C ASP A 148 -0.80 -3.91 -17.09
N ASP A 149 -0.18 -2.81 -16.65
CA ASP A 149 1.02 -2.84 -15.80
C ASP A 149 0.63 -3.09 -14.32
N PHE A 150 0.39 -4.37 -14.01
CA PHE A 150 0.20 -4.93 -12.67
C PHE A 150 1.51 -4.96 -11.85
N PHE A 151 2.19 -3.81 -11.79
CA PHE A 151 3.44 -3.61 -11.06
C PHE A 151 3.39 -2.32 -10.21
N GLY A 152 2.20 -1.86 -9.83
CA GLY A 152 2.01 -0.69 -9.00
C GLY A 152 2.48 -0.92 -7.58
N PHE A 153 1.84 -1.86 -6.88
CA PHE A 153 2.27 -2.35 -5.58
C PHE A 153 1.72 -3.75 -5.35
N PHE A 154 2.33 -4.45 -4.41
CA PHE A 154 1.89 -5.77 -3.99
C PHE A 154 1.53 -5.75 -2.52
N ILE A 155 0.49 -6.47 -2.16
CA ILE A 155 0.11 -6.64 -0.77
C ILE A 155 -0.26 -8.09 -0.50
N SER A 156 0.35 -8.67 0.53
CA SER A 156 0.12 -10.05 0.92
C SER A 156 -0.46 -10.15 2.31
N TYR A 157 -1.34 -11.12 2.49
CA TYR A 157 -1.97 -11.43 3.76
C TYR A 157 -1.91 -12.93 4.02
N GLN A 158 -1.85 -13.28 5.29
CA GLN A 158 -2.18 -14.63 5.74
C GLN A 158 -3.71 -14.79 5.76
N ILE A 159 -4.17 -15.95 5.33
CA ILE A 159 -5.57 -16.34 5.33
C ILE A 159 -5.71 -17.78 5.85
N ASN A 160 -6.88 -18.08 6.41
CA ASN A 160 -7.23 -19.46 6.71
C ASN A 160 -7.59 -20.23 5.43
N LYS A 161 -7.28 -21.53 5.39
CA LYS A 161 -7.40 -22.40 4.19
C LYS A 161 -8.79 -22.46 3.56
N THR A 162 -9.83 -22.14 4.31
CA THR A 162 -11.25 -22.38 3.98
C THR A 162 -11.92 -21.24 3.20
N VAL A 163 -11.15 -20.26 2.73
CA VAL A 163 -11.74 -19.04 2.15
C VAL A 163 -11.73 -19.07 0.63
N ASP A 164 -12.88 -19.34 0.01
CA ASP A 164 -13.00 -19.52 -1.44
C ASP A 164 -13.07 -18.22 -2.25
N GLN A 165 -13.68 -17.16 -1.69
CA GLN A 165 -13.83 -15.88 -2.36
C GLN A 165 -13.18 -14.76 -1.54
N ILE A 166 -12.09 -14.20 -2.08
CA ILE A 166 -11.34 -13.10 -1.45
C ILE A 166 -11.12 -11.99 -2.46
N GLN A 167 -11.26 -10.76 -2.01
CA GLN A 167 -10.87 -9.57 -2.77
C GLN A 167 -10.09 -8.61 -1.88
N LEU A 168 -9.32 -7.71 -2.49
CA LEU A 168 -8.71 -6.62 -1.74
C LEU A 168 -9.80 -5.61 -1.42
N GLY A 169 -9.89 -5.19 -0.16
CA GLY A 169 -10.75 -4.12 0.30
C GLY A 169 -10.01 -2.81 0.38
N VAL A 170 -10.70 -1.71 0.07
CA VAL A 170 -10.24 -0.34 0.31
C VAL A 170 -11.23 0.35 1.22
N TRP A 171 -10.72 1.09 2.20
CA TRP A 171 -11.56 1.93 3.04
C TRP A 171 -11.84 3.27 2.38
N ASP A 172 -13.13 3.60 2.28
CA ASP A 172 -13.67 4.90 1.92
C ASP A 172 -14.22 5.59 3.18
N ASP A 173 -13.93 6.88 3.37
CA ASP A 173 -14.34 7.57 4.59
C ASP A 173 -15.84 7.88 4.67
N GLU A 174 -16.51 7.95 3.52
CA GLU A 174 -17.95 8.21 3.40
C GLU A 174 -18.72 6.90 3.32
N GLU A 175 -18.27 5.96 2.49
CA GLU A 175 -19.00 4.74 2.17
C GLU A 175 -18.52 3.49 2.94
N GLY A 176 -17.36 3.54 3.60
CA GLY A 176 -16.78 2.42 4.34
C GLY A 176 -15.96 1.46 3.46
N TRP A 177 -15.89 0.19 3.85
CA TRP A 177 -15.13 -0.82 3.09
C TRP A 177 -15.77 -1.13 1.75
N LYS A 178 -14.95 -1.18 0.69
CA LYS A 178 -15.35 -1.58 -0.67
C LYS A 178 -14.36 -2.58 -1.26
N PRO A 179 -14.82 -3.68 -1.87
CA PRO A 179 -13.94 -4.56 -2.62
C PRO A 179 -13.42 -3.86 -3.89
N THR A 180 -12.16 -4.13 -4.24
CA THR A 180 -11.56 -3.68 -5.49
C THR A 180 -11.97 -4.58 -6.65
N LYS A 181 -12.13 -3.98 -7.84
CA LYS A 181 -12.27 -4.73 -9.09
C LYS A 181 -10.98 -5.46 -9.46
N GLU A 182 -11.10 -6.61 -10.11
CA GLU A 182 -9.94 -7.40 -10.58
C GLU A 182 -9.08 -6.67 -11.62
N THR A 183 -9.69 -5.73 -12.35
CA THR A 183 -8.97 -4.82 -13.26
C THR A 183 -7.99 -3.88 -12.55
N ASN A 184 -8.15 -3.72 -11.23
CA ASN A 184 -7.26 -2.90 -10.40
C ASN A 184 -6.24 -3.73 -9.65
N CYS A 185 -6.65 -4.90 -9.13
CA CYS A 185 -5.78 -5.79 -8.38
C CYS A 185 -6.10 -7.26 -8.67
N LEU A 186 -5.10 -8.02 -9.09
CA LEU A 186 -5.19 -9.46 -9.31
C LEU A 186 -4.88 -10.21 -8.02
N LEU A 187 -5.71 -11.20 -7.70
CA LEU A 187 -5.47 -12.13 -6.60
C LEU A 187 -4.68 -13.35 -7.09
N ARG A 188 -3.65 -13.74 -6.33
CA ARG A 188 -2.96 -15.02 -6.47
C ARG A 188 -2.83 -15.70 -5.11
N ARG A 189 -3.27 -16.95 -4.98
CA ARG A 189 -2.91 -17.77 -3.81
C ARG A 189 -1.45 -18.19 -3.92
N VAL A 190 -0.69 -18.03 -2.83
CA VAL A 190 0.70 -18.46 -2.78
C VAL A 190 0.94 -19.35 -1.57
N GLY A 191 1.04 -20.64 -1.84
CA GLY A 191 1.03 -21.66 -0.81
C GLY A 191 -0.35 -21.81 -0.16
N PRO A 192 -0.43 -22.55 0.96
CA PRO A 192 -1.72 -22.96 1.53
C PRO A 192 -2.46 -21.84 2.29
N ASN A 193 -1.72 -20.90 2.86
CA ASN A 193 -2.27 -19.93 3.84
C ASN A 193 -1.95 -18.48 3.47
N ASN A 194 -1.44 -18.19 2.27
CA ASN A 194 -1.11 -16.82 1.88
C ASN A 194 -1.76 -16.45 0.57
N ILE A 195 -2.10 -15.18 0.47
CA ILE A 195 -2.55 -14.54 -0.75
C ILE A 195 -1.66 -13.36 -1.08
N LEU A 196 -1.58 -13.09 -2.36
CA LEU A 196 -0.89 -11.96 -2.94
C LEU A 196 -1.86 -11.20 -3.84
N PHE A 197 -2.13 -9.96 -3.49
CA PHE A 197 -2.74 -9.01 -4.39
C PHE A 197 -1.65 -8.26 -5.14
N THR A 198 -1.75 -8.29 -6.45
CA THR A 198 -0.89 -7.54 -7.36
C THR A 198 -1.71 -6.42 -7.96
N CYS A 199 -1.43 -5.18 -7.60
CA CYS A 199 -2.23 -4.03 -7.99
C CYS A 199 -1.57 -3.24 -9.12
N SER A 200 -2.41 -2.74 -10.02
CA SER A 200 -1.96 -1.92 -11.14
C SER A 200 -1.40 -0.59 -10.66
N ARG A 201 -0.47 -0.07 -11.45
CA ARG A 201 0.15 1.23 -11.21
C ARG A 201 -0.88 2.36 -11.22
N MET A 202 -1.86 2.26 -12.11
CA MET A 202 -2.97 3.20 -12.19
C MET A 202 -3.83 3.23 -10.92
N PHE A 203 -4.12 2.05 -10.36
CA PHE A 203 -4.84 1.95 -9.10
C PHE A 203 -4.04 2.60 -7.95
N PHE A 204 -2.72 2.37 -7.89
CA PHE A 204 -1.86 3.01 -6.90
C PHE A 204 -1.87 4.54 -6.99
N ILE A 205 -1.59 5.11 -8.17
CA ILE A 205 -1.52 6.57 -8.39
C ILE A 205 -2.85 7.25 -8.03
N ARG A 206 -3.99 6.63 -8.37
CA ARG A 206 -5.31 7.21 -8.12
C ARG A 206 -5.70 7.20 -6.65
N ASN A 207 -5.25 6.20 -5.89
CA ASN A 207 -5.70 6.01 -4.52
C ASN A 207 -4.70 6.54 -3.50
N VAL A 208 -3.40 6.26 -3.67
CA VAL A 208 -2.38 6.59 -2.68
C VAL A 208 -1.89 8.02 -2.87
N ASN A 209 -2.13 8.86 -1.87
CA ASN A 209 -1.70 10.27 -1.84
C ASN A 209 -1.22 10.63 -0.42
N GLU A 210 -1.19 11.91 -0.08
CA GLU A 210 -0.73 12.36 1.25
C GLU A 210 -1.61 11.83 2.39
N ASN A 211 -2.88 11.53 2.12
CA ASN A 211 -3.77 10.89 3.07
C ASN A 211 -3.58 9.37 3.05
N ILE A 212 -3.55 8.79 4.24
CA ILE A 212 -3.45 7.33 4.41
C ILE A 212 -4.65 6.64 3.78
N LYS A 213 -4.39 5.74 2.84
CA LYS A 213 -5.35 4.79 2.30
C LYS A 213 -5.19 3.43 2.95
N TYR A 214 -6.31 2.85 3.37
CA TYR A 214 -6.31 1.59 4.08
C TYR A 214 -6.77 0.46 3.17
N PHE A 215 -6.02 -0.64 3.26
CA PHE A 215 -6.21 -1.85 2.48
C PHE A 215 -6.31 -3.04 3.42
N ALA A 216 -7.18 -3.98 3.09
CA ALA A 216 -7.34 -5.22 3.87
C ALA A 216 -7.76 -6.37 2.96
N ALA A 217 -7.47 -7.62 3.32
CA ALA A 217 -8.12 -8.75 2.66
C ALA A 217 -9.60 -8.78 3.09
N MET A 218 -10.51 -8.98 2.14
CA MET A 218 -11.93 -9.16 2.40
C MET A 218 -12.38 -10.52 1.90
N GLN A 219 -13.11 -11.23 2.75
CA GLN A 219 -13.75 -12.49 2.41
C GLN A 219 -15.22 -12.24 2.09
N ASN A 220 -15.73 -12.93 1.07
CA ASN A 220 -17.18 -12.98 0.85
C ASN A 220 -17.80 -13.80 1.98
N THR A 221 -18.68 -13.16 2.75
CA THR A 221 -19.52 -13.83 3.73
C THR A 221 -20.83 -14.11 3.01
N PRO A 222 -21.15 -15.37 2.67
CA PRO A 222 -22.50 -15.67 2.23
C PRO A 222 -23.45 -15.20 3.33
N CYS A 223 -24.45 -14.38 2.97
CA CYS A 223 -25.53 -14.09 3.89
C CYS A 223 -26.16 -15.43 4.23
N GLU A 224 -25.93 -15.94 5.45
CA GLU A 224 -26.86 -16.91 6.01
C GLU A 224 -28.21 -16.18 6.06
N GLU A 225 -29.19 -16.71 5.33
CA GLU A 225 -30.58 -16.30 5.42
C GLU A 225 -30.98 -16.41 6.90
N LEU A 226 -31.15 -15.24 7.53
CA LEU A 226 -31.77 -15.11 8.86
C LEU A 226 -33.25 -15.48 8.80
#